data_AF-A0A817JVA0-F1
#
_entry.id   AF-A0A817JVA0-F1
#
_cell.length_a   1.000
_cell.length_b   1.000
_cell.length_c   1.000
_cell.angle_alpha   90.00
_cell.angle_beta   90.00
_cell.angle_gamma   90.00
#
_symmetry.space_group_name_H-M   'P 1'
#
loop_
_entity.id
_entity.type
_entity.pdbx_description
1 polymer ?
#
loop_
_entity_poly.entity_id
_entity_poly.type
_entity_poly.pdbx_seq_one_letter_code
_entity_poly.pdbx_strand_id
1 'polypeptide(L)'
;MNISIIYLAAVTIALLSLSSAKPEISACLQEIIHSMLNEPVWNQYSQIDQYLYRGRITYLGTPRSWYDQMNPLYDRECTYICAPNGGFTGHGDANDSGLNNQTGLITCIPYTGKLSIYQHGFIKPSANNRYLTYADGIPFYWLGDTHWSGFNIAERFNESNDIRFTSMFKGMIDRRLEQGCTVWKAETFANNNEQGNPARNEGGPAWNNGGFFIDLNPGFWQNIDQRIEYLASK
;
A
#
# COMPACT_ATOMS: atom_id res chain seq x y z
N MET A 1 5.35 -46.79 74.48
CA MET A 1 6.46 -46.47 73.55
C MET A 1 5.90 -46.57 72.13
N ASN A 2 5.00 -45.67 71.75
CA ASN A 2 5.11 -44.26 71.34
C ASN A 2 5.05 -44.14 69.82
N ILE A 3 3.84 -43.76 69.40
CA ILE A 3 3.38 -43.31 68.09
C ILE A 3 3.85 -41.86 67.88
N SER A 4 4.20 -41.47 66.66
CA SER A 4 4.33 -40.07 66.19
C SER A 4 4.15 -40.09 64.65
N ILE A 5 3.01 -39.68 64.08
CA ILE A 5 2.44 -38.33 63.85
C ILE A 5 2.96 -37.66 62.56
N ILE A 6 1.95 -37.30 61.74
CA ILE A 6 1.88 -36.62 60.44
C ILE A 6 2.44 -35.19 60.50
N TYR A 7 2.97 -34.65 59.40
CA TYR A 7 2.63 -33.27 58.96
C TYR A 7 2.72 -33.10 57.44
N LEU A 8 1.58 -32.69 56.88
CA LEU A 8 1.33 -32.22 55.53
C LEU A 8 1.93 -30.80 55.41
N ALA A 9 2.96 -30.60 54.58
CA ALA A 9 3.53 -29.28 54.35
C ALA A 9 2.69 -28.52 53.30
N ALA A 10 2.03 -27.46 53.77
CA ALA A 10 1.17 -26.60 52.99
C ALA A 10 1.92 -25.88 51.87
N VAL A 11 1.39 -26.01 50.64
CA VAL A 11 1.75 -25.18 49.49
C VAL A 11 1.28 -23.76 49.79
N THR A 12 2.20 -22.89 50.20
CA THR A 12 1.97 -21.44 50.25
C THR A 12 2.14 -20.92 48.83
N ILE A 13 1.04 -20.92 48.08
CA ILE A 13 0.91 -20.10 46.87
C ILE A 13 0.97 -18.65 47.35
N ALA A 14 2.13 -18.01 47.22
CA ALA A 14 2.22 -16.57 47.26
C ALA A 14 1.38 -16.06 46.08
N LEU A 15 0.14 -15.62 46.38
CA LEU A 15 -0.61 -14.72 45.51
C LEU A 15 0.18 -13.41 45.40
N LEU A 16 1.17 -13.39 44.51
CA LEU A 16 1.45 -12.18 43.76
C LEU A 16 0.20 -11.95 42.93
N SER A 17 -0.66 -11.07 43.42
CA SER A 17 -1.68 -10.44 42.61
C SER A 17 -0.97 -9.80 41.42
N LEU A 18 -0.86 -10.52 40.31
CA LEU A 18 -0.84 -9.88 39.01
C LEU A 18 -2.18 -9.16 38.94
N SER A 19 -2.16 -7.92 39.41
CA SER A 19 -3.12 -6.91 39.05
C SER A 19 -3.39 -7.09 37.56
N SER A 20 -4.59 -7.57 37.22
CA SER A 20 -5.12 -7.47 35.87
C SER A 20 -5.53 -6.03 35.62
N ALA A 21 -4.65 -5.07 35.96
CA ALA A 21 -4.81 -3.70 35.53
C ALA A 21 -4.85 -3.77 34.00
N LYS A 22 -6.04 -3.53 33.46
CA LYS A 22 -6.18 -3.24 32.04
C LYS A 22 -5.12 -2.18 31.74
N PRO A 23 -4.26 -2.38 30.73
CA PRO A 23 -3.25 -1.38 30.39
C PRO A 23 -3.97 -0.04 30.23
N GLU A 24 -3.52 0.96 30.97
CA GLU A 24 -4.11 2.28 30.94
C GLU A 24 -3.88 2.85 29.54
N ILE A 25 -4.94 2.85 28.73
CA ILE A 25 -4.94 3.36 27.36
C ILE A 25 -4.71 4.86 27.45
N SER A 26 -3.61 5.35 26.87
CA SER A 26 -3.26 6.77 26.88
C SER A 26 -4.37 7.63 26.26
N ALA A 27 -4.49 8.88 26.70
CA ALA A 27 -5.51 9.80 26.17
C ALA A 27 -5.43 9.91 24.63
N CYS A 28 -4.23 9.94 24.08
CA CYS A 28 -4.04 9.99 22.63
C CYS A 28 -4.52 8.69 21.92
N LEU A 29 -4.32 7.52 22.54
CA LEU A 29 -4.79 6.26 21.98
C LEU A 29 -6.33 6.16 22.05
N GLN A 30 -6.94 6.75 23.08
CA GLN A 30 -8.40 6.88 23.17
C GLN A 30 -8.96 7.76 22.04
N GLU A 31 -8.27 8.83 21.66
CA GLU A 31 -8.68 9.68 20.53
C GLU A 31 -8.62 8.93 19.19
N ILE A 32 -7.58 8.13 18.95
CA ILE A 32 -7.49 7.29 17.74
C ILE A 32 -8.61 6.25 17.71
N ILE A 33 -8.90 5.60 18.84
CA ILE A 33 -10.03 4.65 18.93
C ILE A 33 -11.35 5.38 18.66
N HIS A 34 -11.53 6.57 19.21
CA HIS A 34 -12.73 7.37 19.02
C HIS A 34 -12.91 7.78 17.55
N SER A 35 -11.83 8.16 16.85
CA SER A 35 -11.91 8.47 15.42
C SER A 35 -12.31 7.24 14.59
N MET A 36 -11.75 6.06 14.88
CA MET A 36 -12.11 4.81 14.18
C MET A 36 -13.56 4.36 14.43
N LEU A 37 -14.11 4.65 15.62
CA LEU A 37 -15.50 4.34 15.97
C LEU A 37 -16.52 5.27 15.30
N ASN A 38 -16.11 6.48 14.92
CA ASN A 38 -16.95 7.47 14.25
C ASN A 38 -16.96 7.34 12.71
N GLU A 39 -16.17 6.42 12.15
CA GLU A 39 -16.23 6.10 10.71
C GLU A 39 -17.50 5.30 10.35
N PRO A 40 -17.99 5.39 9.10
CA PRO A 40 -19.09 4.55 8.62
C PRO A 40 -18.81 3.05 8.83
N VAL A 41 -19.86 2.26 9.04
CA VAL A 41 -19.71 0.80 9.22
C VAL A 41 -19.31 0.14 7.89
N TRP A 42 -18.21 -0.62 7.91
CA TRP A 42 -17.70 -1.40 6.77
C TRP A 42 -17.50 -2.88 7.15
N ASN A 43 -17.36 -3.75 6.15
CA ASN A 43 -17.21 -5.21 6.33
C ASN A 43 -15.83 -5.66 6.87
N GLN A 44 -14.90 -4.73 7.14
CA GLN A 44 -13.60 -5.02 7.74
C GLN A 44 -13.52 -4.47 9.18
N TYR A 45 -12.75 -5.15 10.02
CA TYR A 45 -12.54 -4.73 11.40
C TYR A 45 -11.44 -3.66 11.45
N SER A 46 -11.61 -2.65 12.32
CA SER A 46 -10.52 -1.74 12.69
C SER A 46 -9.71 -2.39 13.80
N GLN A 47 -8.39 -2.25 13.73
CA GLN A 47 -7.48 -2.78 14.74
C GLN A 47 -6.42 -1.75 15.11
N ILE A 48 -6.06 -1.72 16.39
CA ILE A 48 -4.87 -1.04 16.86
C ILE A 48 -4.02 -2.06 17.60
N ASP A 49 -2.82 -2.28 17.09
CA ASP A 49 -1.88 -3.21 17.69
C ASP A 49 -0.73 -2.47 18.36
N GLN A 50 -0.42 -2.89 19.58
CA GLN A 50 0.74 -2.38 20.32
C GLN A 50 1.94 -3.31 20.13
N TYR A 51 3.08 -2.76 19.75
CA TYR A 51 4.34 -3.48 19.58
C TYR A 51 5.50 -2.82 20.30
N LEU A 52 6.57 -3.58 20.53
CA LEU A 52 7.86 -3.07 20.99
C LEU A 52 8.81 -2.99 19.80
N TYR A 53 9.10 -1.78 19.31
CA TYR A 53 10.02 -1.53 18.21
C TYR A 53 11.27 -0.82 18.73
N ARG A 54 12.46 -1.44 18.56
CA ARG A 54 13.75 -0.92 19.07
C ARG A 54 13.72 -0.53 20.56
N GLY A 55 13.01 -1.31 21.38
CA GLY A 55 12.85 -1.05 22.81
C GLY A 55 11.87 0.07 23.16
N ARG A 56 11.09 0.58 22.19
CA ARG A 56 10.05 1.60 22.39
C ARG A 56 8.68 1.03 22.06
N ILE A 57 7.67 1.43 22.82
CA ILE A 57 6.27 1.06 22.53
C ILE A 57 5.80 1.86 21.32
N THR A 58 5.15 1.20 20.37
CA THR A 58 4.55 1.79 19.17
C THR A 58 3.15 1.23 18.94
N TYR A 59 2.28 2.00 18.28
CA TYR A 59 0.91 1.61 17.95
C TYR A 59 0.70 1.60 16.44
N LEU A 60 0.25 0.47 15.88
CA LEU A 60 -0.08 0.36 14.46
C LEU A 60 -1.59 0.41 14.28
N GLY A 61 -2.08 1.42 13.57
CA GLY A 61 -3.48 1.56 13.22
C GLY A 61 -3.79 0.88 11.89
N THR A 62 -4.83 0.05 11.87
CA THR A 62 -5.42 -0.50 10.64
C THR A 62 -6.78 0.17 10.43
N PRO A 63 -6.86 1.26 9.62
CA PRO A 63 -8.11 1.96 9.35
C PRO A 63 -9.09 1.08 8.55
N ARG A 64 -10.37 1.43 8.61
CA ARG A 64 -11.49 0.59 8.13
C ARG A 64 -11.71 0.65 6.61
N SER A 65 -10.79 1.25 5.85
CA SER A 65 -10.91 1.57 4.43
C SER A 65 -9.95 0.73 3.56
N TRP A 66 -10.48 0.23 2.45
CA TRP A 66 -9.84 -0.66 1.47
C TRP A 66 -8.63 -0.05 0.72
N TYR A 67 -7.72 -0.95 0.32
CA TYR A 67 -6.60 -0.96 -0.65
C TYR A 67 -5.63 0.22 -0.85
N ASP A 68 -5.94 1.45 -0.45
CA ASP A 68 -5.04 2.60 -0.70
C ASP A 68 -4.85 3.51 0.51
N GLN A 69 -5.27 3.06 1.70
CA GLN A 69 -4.98 3.79 2.94
C GLN A 69 -3.71 3.27 3.61
N MET A 70 -2.88 4.24 3.99
CA MET A 70 -1.69 4.01 4.78
C MET A 70 -2.09 3.59 6.19
N ASN A 71 -1.58 2.44 6.65
CA ASN A 71 -1.70 2.01 8.06
C ASN A 71 -0.67 2.79 8.89
N PRO A 72 -1.08 3.79 9.69
CA PRO A 72 -0.13 4.63 10.41
C PRO A 72 0.47 3.90 11.61
N LEU A 73 1.77 4.00 11.76
CA LEU A 73 2.52 3.63 12.96
C LEU A 73 2.78 4.88 13.78
N TYR A 74 2.44 4.82 15.07
CA TYR A 74 2.65 5.88 16.03
C TYR A 74 3.61 5.46 17.14
N ASP A 75 4.29 6.43 17.77
CA ASP A 75 5.03 6.21 19.02
C ASP A 75 4.10 6.19 20.24
N ARG A 76 4.67 6.11 21.45
CA ARG A 76 3.92 6.06 22.72
C ARG A 76 3.09 7.33 22.95
N GLU A 77 3.52 8.43 22.38
CA GLU A 77 2.89 9.75 22.44
C GLU A 77 1.89 9.97 21.28
N CYS A 78 1.61 8.92 20.49
CA CYS A 78 0.77 8.94 19.30
C CYS A 78 1.29 9.86 18.19
N THR A 79 2.59 10.14 18.15
CA THR A 79 3.23 10.87 17.05
C THR A 79 3.37 9.95 15.86
N TYR A 80 2.92 10.39 14.69
CA TYR A 80 3.09 9.63 13.45
C TYR A 80 4.57 9.40 13.15
N ILE A 81 4.98 8.13 13.05
CA ILE A 81 6.34 7.72 12.70
C ILE A 81 6.42 7.49 11.18
N CYS A 82 5.56 6.62 10.66
CA CYS A 82 5.50 6.23 9.24
C CYS A 82 4.23 5.41 8.99
N ALA A 83 4.02 4.94 7.75
CA ALA A 83 3.00 3.95 7.43
C ALA A 83 3.67 2.71 6.84
N PRO A 84 4.10 1.75 7.69
CA PRO A 84 5.04 0.71 7.28
C PRO A 84 4.45 -0.33 6.34
N ASN A 85 3.13 -0.37 6.17
CA ASN A 85 2.46 -1.50 5.56
C ASN A 85 2.25 -1.31 4.06
N GLY A 86 1.31 -0.50 3.59
CA GLY A 86 0.66 -0.80 2.29
C GLY A 86 0.13 -2.25 2.15
N GLY A 87 0.29 -3.12 3.17
CA GLY A 87 0.07 -4.58 3.22
C GLY A 87 1.36 -5.44 3.18
N PHE A 88 1.77 -6.07 4.30
CA PHE A 88 2.91 -7.02 4.40
C PHE A 88 2.79 -8.07 5.55
N THR A 89 1.61 -8.62 5.86
CA THR A 89 1.45 -9.52 7.03
C THR A 89 1.54 -11.02 6.75
N GLY A 90 1.70 -11.47 5.49
CA GLY A 90 1.96 -12.87 5.15
C GLY A 90 0.87 -13.89 5.56
N HIS A 91 -0.25 -13.46 6.14
CA HIS A 91 -1.34 -14.36 6.48
C HIS A 91 -2.25 -14.53 5.27
N GLY A 92 -1.97 -15.58 4.49
CA GLY A 92 -2.94 -16.13 3.55
C GLY A 92 -4.11 -16.81 4.26
N ASP A 93 -4.93 -17.55 3.52
CA ASP A 93 -6.06 -18.35 4.02
C ASP A 93 -5.64 -19.62 4.81
N ALA A 94 -4.39 -19.66 5.29
CA ALA A 94 -3.71 -20.79 5.93
C ALA A 94 -3.55 -22.07 5.08
N ASN A 95 -4.02 -22.10 3.82
CA ASN A 95 -3.91 -23.27 2.94
C ASN A 95 -2.59 -23.31 2.16
N ASP A 96 -1.89 -22.17 2.06
CA ASP A 96 -0.56 -22.10 1.47
C ASP A 96 0.53 -22.31 2.55
N SER A 97 1.03 -23.54 2.65
CA SER A 97 2.09 -23.90 3.61
C SER A 97 3.42 -23.16 3.41
N GLY A 98 3.67 -22.59 2.22
CA GLY A 98 4.87 -21.82 1.93
C GLY A 98 4.79 -20.37 2.42
N LEU A 99 3.58 -19.84 2.58
CA LEU A 99 3.32 -18.47 3.06
C LEU A 99 2.81 -18.43 4.51
N ASN A 100 2.18 -19.50 4.98
CA ASN A 100 1.61 -19.56 6.31
C ASN A 100 2.69 -19.44 7.40
N ASN A 101 2.41 -18.63 8.42
CA ASN A 101 3.30 -18.34 9.56
C ASN A 101 4.70 -17.81 9.20
N GLN A 102 4.90 -17.32 7.98
CA GLN A 102 6.15 -16.67 7.61
C GLN A 102 6.21 -15.27 8.22
N THR A 103 7.35 -14.92 8.81
CA THR A 103 7.58 -13.60 9.39
C THR A 103 8.95 -13.08 8.96
N GLY A 104 9.09 -11.75 8.87
CA GLY A 104 10.32 -11.10 8.45
C GLY A 104 10.37 -9.66 8.96
N LEU A 105 11.54 -9.03 8.81
CA LEU A 105 11.77 -7.63 9.15
C LEU A 105 12.06 -6.84 7.87
N ILE A 106 11.35 -5.72 7.70
CA ILE A 106 11.65 -4.73 6.67
C ILE A 106 12.22 -3.51 7.38
N THR A 107 13.33 -2.98 6.86
CA THR A 107 13.88 -1.70 7.35
C THR A 107 13.53 -0.62 6.35
N CYS A 108 12.72 0.35 6.78
CA CYS A 108 12.48 1.57 6.01
C CYS A 108 13.68 2.51 6.19
N ILE A 109 14.26 2.94 5.08
CA ILE A 109 15.34 3.93 5.05
C ILE A 109 14.86 5.19 4.32
N PRO A 110 15.41 6.36 4.64
CA PRO A 110 15.11 7.59 3.88
C PRO A 110 15.39 7.38 2.39
N TYR A 111 14.46 7.81 1.53
CA TYR A 111 14.63 7.74 0.09
C TYR A 111 15.69 8.76 -0.38
N THR A 112 16.71 8.28 -1.09
CA THR A 112 17.81 9.11 -1.64
C THR A 112 17.80 9.19 -3.16
N GLY A 113 16.74 8.69 -3.81
CA GLY A 113 16.59 8.77 -5.26
C GLY A 113 16.05 10.12 -5.71
N LYS A 114 15.73 10.24 -7.00
CA LYS A 114 15.34 11.50 -7.66
C LYS A 114 13.84 11.70 -7.85
N LEU A 115 13.02 10.69 -7.56
CA LEU A 115 11.59 10.76 -7.82
C LEU A 115 10.90 11.67 -6.80
N SER A 116 10.35 12.78 -7.29
CA SER A 116 9.73 13.83 -6.48
C SER A 116 8.62 13.30 -5.57
N ILE A 117 7.83 12.31 -6.03
CA ILE A 117 6.74 11.74 -5.23
C ILE A 117 7.25 11.05 -3.95
N TYR A 118 8.42 10.43 -3.98
CA TYR A 118 9.01 9.77 -2.81
C TYR A 118 9.79 10.74 -1.92
N GLN A 119 10.20 11.90 -2.45
CA GLN A 119 10.84 12.96 -1.67
C GLN A 119 9.80 13.83 -0.93
N HIS A 120 8.70 14.16 -1.60
CA HIS A 120 7.72 15.15 -1.13
C HIS A 120 6.41 14.53 -0.62
N GLY A 121 6.22 13.22 -0.84
CA GLY A 121 5.00 12.48 -0.49
C GLY A 121 3.86 12.65 -1.50
N PHE A 122 2.74 11.96 -1.29
CA PHE A 122 1.63 11.92 -2.24
C PHE A 122 0.99 13.30 -2.53
N ILE A 123 0.49 13.45 -3.76
CA ILE A 123 -0.24 14.65 -4.19
C ILE A 123 -1.60 14.71 -3.48
N LYS A 124 -1.97 15.89 -2.99
CA LYS A 124 -3.22 16.17 -2.30
C LYS A 124 -3.76 17.57 -2.64
N PRO A 125 -5.03 17.88 -2.34
CA PRO A 125 -5.51 19.25 -2.35
C PRO A 125 -4.68 20.14 -1.41
N SER A 126 -4.40 21.36 -1.87
CA SER A 126 -3.85 22.45 -1.06
C SER A 126 -4.75 22.78 0.13
N ALA A 127 -4.21 23.47 1.15
CA ALA A 127 -4.95 23.82 2.37
C ALA A 127 -6.22 24.65 2.11
N ASN A 128 -6.29 25.38 0.98
CA ASN A 128 -7.47 26.15 0.58
C ASN A 128 -8.30 25.47 -0.53
N ASN A 129 -7.99 24.22 -0.89
CA ASN A 129 -8.67 23.42 -1.90
C ASN A 129 -8.75 24.06 -3.30
N ARG A 130 -7.76 24.88 -3.70
CA ARG A 130 -7.76 25.54 -5.02
C ARG A 130 -6.72 25.02 -6.01
N TYR A 131 -5.66 24.41 -5.51
CA TYR A 131 -4.59 23.80 -6.30
C TYR A 131 -4.10 22.51 -5.64
N LEU A 132 -3.16 21.82 -6.28
CA LEU A 132 -2.55 20.59 -5.79
C LEU A 132 -1.18 20.87 -5.17
N THR A 133 -0.86 20.12 -4.13
CA THR A 133 0.47 20.12 -3.50
C THR A 133 0.93 18.68 -3.29
N TYR A 134 2.23 18.48 -3.18
CA TYR A 134 2.77 17.30 -2.52
C TYR A 134 2.38 17.29 -1.02
N ALA A 135 2.71 16.21 -0.30
CA ALA A 135 2.36 16.06 1.11
C ALA A 135 3.03 17.13 1.98
N ASP A 136 4.25 17.53 1.64
CA ASP A 136 5.03 18.58 2.30
C ASP A 136 4.60 20.03 1.97
N GLY A 137 3.60 20.20 1.10
CA GLY A 137 3.03 21.50 0.74
C GLY A 137 3.67 22.17 -0.49
N ILE A 138 4.70 21.58 -1.10
CA ILE A 138 5.24 22.10 -2.37
C ILE A 138 4.15 22.02 -3.47
N PRO A 139 3.90 23.10 -4.23
CA PRO A 139 2.91 23.07 -5.30
C PRO A 139 3.21 22.02 -6.38
N PHE A 140 2.18 21.29 -6.79
CA PHE A 140 2.24 20.38 -7.93
C PHE A 140 1.50 21.01 -9.12
N TYR A 141 2.23 21.36 -10.16
CA TYR A 141 1.63 21.89 -11.39
C TYR A 141 1.21 20.73 -12.31
N TRP A 142 -0.09 20.54 -12.47
CA TRP A 142 -0.65 19.50 -13.33
C TRP A 142 -0.62 19.94 -14.80
N LEU A 143 0.37 19.45 -15.55
CA LEU A 143 0.40 19.57 -17.01
C LEU A 143 0.21 18.18 -17.61
N GLY A 144 -1.03 17.90 -18.02
CA GLY A 144 -1.45 16.57 -18.45
C GLY A 144 -1.33 16.34 -19.95
N ASP A 145 -0.93 15.12 -20.32
CA ASP A 145 -1.10 14.57 -21.67
C ASP A 145 -2.15 13.45 -21.65
N THR A 146 -2.90 13.33 -22.75
CA THR A 146 -3.93 12.31 -22.92
C THR A 146 -3.49 11.29 -23.95
N HIS A 147 -3.16 10.09 -23.49
CA HIS A 147 -2.71 8.96 -24.29
C HIS A 147 -3.62 7.75 -24.01
N TRP A 148 -4.84 7.79 -24.54
CA TRP A 148 -5.88 6.79 -24.29
C TRP A 148 -5.39 5.35 -24.42
N SER A 149 -4.77 5.02 -25.55
CA SER A 149 -4.28 3.66 -25.87
C SER A 149 -2.95 3.27 -25.21
N GLY A 150 -2.46 4.03 -24.22
CA GLY A 150 -1.13 3.86 -23.64
C GLY A 150 -0.79 2.47 -23.09
N PHE A 151 -1.81 1.71 -22.67
CA PHE A 151 -1.69 0.32 -22.20
C PHE A 151 -2.19 -0.73 -23.20
N ASN A 152 -2.65 -0.31 -24.38
CA ASN A 152 -3.21 -1.19 -25.40
C ASN A 152 -2.13 -1.70 -26.37
N ILE A 153 -2.38 -2.84 -27.01
CA ILE A 153 -1.50 -3.42 -28.04
C ILE A 153 -1.23 -2.48 -29.23
N ALA A 154 -2.13 -1.53 -29.50
CA ALA A 154 -1.93 -0.51 -30.53
C ALA A 154 -0.69 0.38 -30.25
N GLU A 155 -0.33 0.56 -28.98
CA GLU A 155 0.81 1.34 -28.54
C GLU A 155 1.97 0.41 -28.18
N ARG A 156 2.84 0.10 -29.14
CA ARG A 156 3.85 -0.95 -28.98
C ARG A 156 5.00 -0.52 -28.07
N PHE A 157 5.36 -1.35 -27.10
CA PHE A 157 6.39 -1.01 -26.12
C PHE A 157 7.83 -1.10 -26.65
N ASN A 158 8.12 -2.04 -27.56
CA ASN A 158 9.47 -2.30 -28.09
C ASN A 158 9.58 -2.18 -29.62
N GLU A 159 8.54 -1.66 -30.27
CA GLU A 159 8.51 -1.48 -31.72
C GLU A 159 7.92 -0.12 -32.07
N SER A 160 8.17 0.34 -33.29
CA SER A 160 7.61 1.57 -33.83
C SER A 160 7.19 1.38 -35.28
N ASN A 161 6.10 2.04 -35.67
CA ASN A 161 5.68 2.21 -37.06
C ASN A 161 6.18 3.54 -37.65
N ASP A 162 6.91 4.33 -36.86
CA ASP A 162 7.53 5.60 -37.26
C ASP A 162 9.05 5.48 -37.12
N ILE A 163 9.77 5.70 -38.21
CA ILE A 163 11.23 5.56 -38.28
C ILE A 163 11.99 6.51 -37.34
N ARG A 164 11.35 7.58 -36.85
CA ARG A 164 11.96 8.54 -35.92
C ARG A 164 12.14 7.95 -34.52
N PHE A 165 11.43 6.88 -34.19
CA PHE A 165 11.43 6.28 -32.86
C PHE A 165 11.70 4.78 -32.95
N THR A 166 12.41 4.23 -31.98
CA THR A 166 12.63 2.78 -31.87
C THR A 166 11.48 2.08 -31.15
N SER A 167 10.65 2.83 -30.41
CA SER A 167 9.47 2.37 -29.70
C SER A 167 8.40 3.46 -29.71
N MET A 168 7.14 3.09 -29.98
CA MET A 168 6.00 4.03 -29.91
C MET A 168 5.88 4.59 -28.49
N PHE A 169 5.74 3.68 -27.51
CA PHE A 169 5.46 4.06 -26.12
C PHE A 169 6.57 4.94 -25.57
N LYS A 170 7.82 4.49 -25.73
CA LYS A 170 8.99 5.18 -25.18
C LYS A 170 9.18 6.54 -25.84
N GLY A 171 9.05 6.61 -27.18
CA GLY A 171 9.14 7.86 -27.92
C GLY A 171 8.07 8.87 -27.53
N MET A 172 6.83 8.41 -27.29
CA MET A 172 5.75 9.26 -26.80
C MET A 172 6.07 9.82 -25.41
N ILE A 173 6.41 8.97 -24.44
CA ILE A 173 6.73 9.40 -23.08
C ILE A 173 7.90 10.38 -23.05
N ASP A 174 8.99 10.07 -23.76
CA ASP A 174 10.18 10.92 -23.80
C ASP A 174 9.86 12.30 -24.40
N ARG A 175 9.04 12.34 -25.47
CA ARG A 175 8.60 13.61 -26.05
C ARG A 175 7.74 14.42 -25.09
N ARG A 176 6.86 13.79 -24.30
CA ARG A 176 6.03 14.50 -23.32
C ARG A 176 6.86 15.04 -22.16
N LEU A 177 7.89 14.32 -21.76
CA LEU A 177 8.87 14.81 -20.79
C LEU A 177 9.61 16.05 -21.30
N GLU A 178 10.09 16.03 -22.56
CA GLU A 178 10.72 17.20 -23.22
C GLU A 178 9.80 18.42 -23.26
N GLN A 179 8.49 18.19 -23.37
CA GLN A 179 7.46 19.23 -23.38
C GLN A 179 7.03 19.70 -21.98
N GLY A 180 7.56 19.08 -20.92
CA GLY A 180 7.30 19.44 -19.53
C GLY A 180 6.02 18.86 -18.94
N CYS A 181 5.39 17.86 -19.58
CA CYS A 181 4.23 17.19 -19.01
C CYS A 181 4.58 16.51 -17.68
N THR A 182 3.75 16.70 -16.67
CA THR A 182 3.90 16.14 -15.32
C THR A 182 2.86 15.08 -15.00
N VAL A 183 1.83 14.94 -15.84
CA VAL A 183 0.81 13.91 -15.72
C VAL A 183 0.63 13.22 -17.06
N TRP A 184 0.69 11.90 -17.03
CA TRP A 184 0.36 11.05 -18.17
C TRP A 184 -0.91 10.27 -17.85
N LYS A 185 -1.91 10.36 -18.73
CA LYS A 185 -3.20 9.71 -18.56
C LYS A 185 -3.43 8.70 -19.68
N ALA A 186 -3.68 7.46 -19.30
CA ALA A 186 -4.04 6.35 -20.19
C ALA A 186 -5.26 5.59 -19.67
N GLU A 187 -5.94 4.88 -20.56
CA GLU A 187 -7.01 3.95 -20.18
C GLU A 187 -6.43 2.55 -19.99
N THR A 188 -6.69 1.96 -18.83
CA THR A 188 -6.35 0.55 -18.57
C THR A 188 -7.06 -0.37 -19.56
N PHE A 189 -8.31 -0.04 -19.93
CA PHE A 189 -9.13 -0.80 -20.86
C PHE A 189 -9.62 0.12 -21.98
N ALA A 190 -8.69 0.60 -22.81
CA ALA A 190 -9.05 1.48 -23.90
C ALA A 190 -10.03 0.80 -24.88
N ASN A 191 -11.23 1.35 -25.00
CA ASN A 191 -12.26 0.89 -25.94
C ASN A 191 -12.54 2.02 -26.93
N ASN A 192 -11.67 2.16 -27.92
CA ASN A 192 -11.71 3.26 -28.88
C ASN A 192 -12.63 3.00 -30.09
N ASN A 193 -13.61 2.07 -30.00
CA ASN A 193 -14.47 1.62 -31.11
C ASN A 193 -13.70 1.15 -32.37
N GLU A 194 -12.36 1.06 -32.30
CA GLU A 194 -11.55 0.39 -33.29
C GLU A 194 -11.73 -1.11 -33.09
N GLN A 195 -12.68 -1.69 -33.85
CA GLN A 195 -12.71 -3.13 -34.16
C GLN A 195 -12.87 -4.09 -32.97
N GLY A 196 -13.61 -3.70 -31.93
CA GLY A 196 -13.85 -4.61 -30.79
C GLY A 196 -12.55 -4.91 -30.02
N ASN A 197 -11.72 -3.88 -29.83
CA ASN A 197 -10.43 -3.90 -29.14
C ASN A 197 -10.57 -4.57 -27.76
N PRO A 198 -10.23 -5.86 -27.60
CA PRO A 198 -10.28 -6.49 -26.30
C PRO A 198 -9.23 -5.81 -25.43
N ALA A 199 -9.46 -5.74 -24.10
CA ALA A 199 -8.43 -5.29 -23.16
C ALA A 199 -7.19 -6.19 -23.31
N ARG A 200 -6.26 -5.82 -24.20
CA ARG A 200 -5.16 -6.66 -24.66
C ARG A 200 -3.94 -5.80 -24.93
N ASN A 201 -2.79 -6.32 -24.53
CA ASN A 201 -1.47 -5.76 -24.81
C ASN A 201 -0.51 -6.89 -25.21
N GLU A 202 0.81 -6.64 -25.21
CA GLU A 202 1.80 -7.65 -25.57
C GLU A 202 1.82 -8.86 -24.62
N GLY A 203 1.28 -8.72 -23.40
CA GLY A 203 1.07 -9.79 -22.44
C GLY A 203 -0.18 -10.65 -22.69
N GLY A 204 -0.97 -10.34 -23.73
CA GLY A 204 -2.23 -11.02 -24.02
C GLY A 204 -3.47 -10.26 -23.50
N PRO A 205 -4.65 -10.89 -23.45
CA PRO A 205 -5.87 -10.26 -22.94
C PRO A 205 -5.77 -10.05 -21.41
N ALA A 206 -6.51 -9.09 -20.84
CA ALA A 206 -6.50 -8.78 -19.40
C ALA A 206 -7.07 -9.90 -18.53
N TRP A 207 -7.99 -10.68 -19.09
CA TRP A 207 -8.58 -11.87 -18.47
C TRP A 207 -8.42 -13.08 -19.38
N ASN A 208 -8.27 -14.24 -18.77
CA ASN A 208 -8.40 -15.53 -19.42
C ASN A 208 -9.89 -15.89 -19.59
N ASN A 209 -10.19 -17.14 -19.94
CA ASN A 209 -11.54 -17.60 -20.22
C ASN A 209 -12.39 -17.86 -18.95
N GLY A 210 -11.83 -17.79 -17.75
CA GLY A 210 -12.52 -18.04 -16.48
C GLY A 210 -13.43 -16.90 -16.00
N GLY A 211 -13.46 -15.76 -16.69
CA GLY A 211 -14.41 -14.68 -16.45
C GLY A 211 -13.79 -13.36 -16.00
N PHE A 212 -14.52 -12.28 -16.27
CA PHE A 212 -14.12 -10.90 -15.98
C PHE A 212 -13.93 -10.68 -14.47
N PHE A 213 -12.82 -10.07 -14.09
CA PHE A 213 -12.37 -9.84 -12.71
C PHE A 213 -12.19 -11.08 -11.83
N ILE A 214 -12.23 -12.29 -12.40
CA ILE A 214 -12.06 -13.54 -11.67
C ILE A 214 -10.75 -14.23 -12.10
N ASP A 215 -10.54 -14.34 -13.40
CA ASP A 215 -9.41 -15.06 -13.97
C ASP A 215 -8.50 -14.09 -14.73
N LEU A 216 -7.69 -13.37 -13.95
CA LEU A 216 -6.73 -12.39 -14.48
C LEU A 216 -5.62 -13.10 -15.26
N ASN A 217 -5.20 -12.53 -16.39
CA ASN A 217 -3.98 -12.94 -17.07
C ASN A 217 -2.80 -12.11 -16.54
N PRO A 218 -1.85 -12.69 -15.76
CA PRO A 218 -0.73 -11.94 -15.20
C PRO A 218 0.14 -11.26 -16.25
N GLY A 219 0.25 -11.83 -17.46
CA GLY A 219 1.07 -11.25 -18.53
C GLY A 219 0.61 -9.86 -18.94
N PHE A 220 -0.72 -9.63 -18.99
CA PHE A 220 -1.27 -8.32 -19.30
C PHE A 220 -0.86 -7.26 -18.27
N TRP A 221 -0.95 -7.61 -16.98
CA TRP A 221 -0.62 -6.71 -15.88
C TRP A 221 0.88 -6.46 -15.76
N GLN A 222 1.71 -7.49 -15.97
CA GLN A 222 3.17 -7.33 -16.04
C GLN A 222 3.61 -6.39 -17.17
N ASN A 223 2.90 -6.36 -18.29
CA ASN A 223 3.17 -5.40 -19.36
C ASN A 223 2.77 -3.96 -18.96
N ILE A 224 1.68 -3.78 -18.19
CA ILE A 224 1.34 -2.48 -17.58
C ILE A 224 2.44 -2.06 -16.60
N ASP A 225 2.90 -2.96 -15.73
CA ASP A 225 3.97 -2.70 -14.77
C ASP A 225 5.23 -2.23 -15.50
N GLN A 226 5.64 -2.94 -16.56
CA GLN A 226 6.79 -2.55 -17.38
C GLN A 226 6.66 -1.13 -17.97
N ARG A 227 5.45 -0.74 -18.39
CA ARG A 227 5.17 0.61 -18.93
C ARG A 227 5.23 1.67 -17.83
N ILE A 228 4.67 1.39 -16.67
CA ILE A 228 4.72 2.27 -15.49
C ILE A 228 6.15 2.41 -14.97
N GLU A 229 6.92 1.32 -14.90
CA GLU A 229 8.34 1.34 -14.55
C GLU A 229 9.14 2.22 -15.50
N TYR A 230 8.87 2.13 -16.82
CA TYR A 230 9.50 3.01 -17.78
C TYR A 230 9.16 4.49 -17.51
N LEU A 231 7.88 4.80 -17.28
CA LEU A 231 7.44 6.16 -16.95
C LEU A 231 8.11 6.68 -15.67
N ALA A 232 8.18 5.85 -14.62
CA ALA A 232 8.80 6.18 -13.34
C ALA A 232 10.33 6.23 -13.40
N SER A 233 10.96 5.69 -14.45
CA SER A 233 12.41 5.79 -14.66
C SER A 233 12.86 7.13 -15.25
N LYS A 234 11.92 8.01 -15.60
CA LYS A 234 12.16 9.30 -16.25
C LYS A 234 12.40 10.46 -15.30
#